data_AF-A0A2V6Y4P1-F1
#
_entry.id   AF-A0A2V6Y4P1-F1
#
_cell.length_a   1.000
_cell.length_b   1.000
_cell.length_c   1.000
_cell.angle_alpha   90.00
_cell.angle_beta   90.00
_cell.angle_gamma   90.00
#
_symmetry.space_group_name_H-M   'P 1'
#
loop_
_entity.id
_entity.type
_entity.pdbx_description
1 polymer ?
#
loop_
_entity_poly.entity_id
_entity_poly.type
_entity_poly.pdbx_seq_one_letter_code
_entity_poly.pdbx_strand_id
1 'polypeptide(L)'
;MAHRDTDPWSAAQAPRGPGVPDVALALAIVSGAAGMVGVYLDTAWHRTVGRDSFFILPHVFIYCGGLGVWAGALASVARATFGHADEFGGPVYRWGPLRLPFGFTLTALGILMILAAAPVDAWWHNTFGKDALIWSPPHLQLHCGAGIAALGLLFAAAAQHGRGALGRPWLWRAAMLAILVDLVHRGHFVLAHYTMLPHTRTPDLYPFLVALLAPFVLVAAARAIGPWAPTVACLVFLGVAWLMDVMLRIVAFERYTLTPILAVPAAALSLAFAWAGRRRERAWLAVAAGVAFALVFVGMEVGWMRWAVGRPWPPERVLAALPRVLLTAAASGWIGWVLGGFLRAAPAPAAAVATAAAAEFGSRARARAAALAALVLALAGLGATYQPQRFGPPMTLEELGLEPLGDFPYTEAIFWNVFFAAGWPSGTKIEARSEGVIDGQPVPVGPAWCAPTAAGLERALANVRFGMEVNGRPVELTAYPLVRLRLREGDSCAWLGVASRIQRASQNRFVYTIEHAALGGPTRKRVELGVTFKDP
;
A
#
# COMPACT_ATOMS: atom_id res chain seq x y z
N MET A 1 -72.08 14.90 -14.42
CA MET A 1 -71.26 14.54 -13.24
C MET A 1 -70.47 13.29 -13.59
N ALA A 2 -69.20 13.43 -13.94
CA ALA A 2 -68.28 12.31 -14.14
C ALA A 2 -67.13 12.51 -13.16
N HIS A 3 -67.12 11.73 -12.06
CA HIS A 3 -65.99 11.68 -11.14
C HIS A 3 -64.89 10.83 -11.77
N ARG A 4 -63.76 11.45 -12.08
CA ARG A 4 -62.49 10.74 -12.32
C ARG A 4 -61.86 10.47 -10.96
N ASP A 5 -61.76 9.21 -10.60
CA ASP A 5 -60.92 8.74 -9.51
C ASP A 5 -59.46 9.04 -9.84
N THR A 6 -58.83 9.89 -9.03
CA THR A 6 -57.38 10.06 -9.00
C THR A 6 -56.78 8.97 -8.13
N ASP A 7 -56.13 8.00 -8.77
CA ASP A 7 -55.36 6.93 -8.14
C ASP A 7 -54.22 7.52 -7.26
N PRO A 8 -54.16 7.26 -5.94
CA PRO A 8 -53.12 7.82 -5.05
C PRO A 8 -51.73 7.19 -5.23
N TRP A 9 -51.56 6.18 -6.10
CA TRP A 9 -50.37 5.32 -6.12
C TRP A 9 -49.47 5.46 -7.35
N SER A 10 -49.61 6.51 -8.16
CA SER A 10 -48.75 6.73 -9.34
C SER A 10 -47.72 7.87 -9.19
N ALA A 11 -47.27 8.18 -7.97
CA ALA A 11 -46.09 9.02 -7.78
C ALA A 11 -44.82 8.14 -7.75
N ALA A 12 -44.47 7.55 -8.89
CA ALA A 12 -43.08 7.19 -9.14
C ALA A 12 -42.28 8.49 -9.05
N GLN A 13 -41.69 8.75 -7.88
CA GLN A 13 -40.88 9.95 -7.65
C GLN A 13 -39.84 10.02 -8.76
N ALA A 14 -39.94 11.05 -9.61
CA ALA A 14 -38.91 11.34 -10.60
C ALA A 14 -37.55 11.31 -9.91
N PRO A 15 -36.50 10.73 -10.53
CA PRO A 15 -35.19 10.64 -9.90
C PRO A 15 -34.74 12.06 -9.54
N ARG A 16 -34.75 12.37 -8.23
CA ARG A 16 -34.22 13.63 -7.71
C ARG A 16 -32.75 13.70 -8.14
N GLY A 17 -32.28 14.89 -8.53
CA GLY A 17 -30.88 15.14 -8.85
C GLY A 17 -29.93 14.69 -7.73
N PRO A 18 -28.62 14.65 -7.99
CA PRO A 18 -27.65 14.13 -7.02
C PRO A 18 -27.74 14.91 -5.69
N GLY A 19 -27.95 14.18 -4.59
CA GLY A 19 -27.92 14.75 -3.25
C GLY A 19 -26.50 14.96 -2.76
N VAL A 20 -26.31 15.67 -1.63
CA VAL A 20 -25.00 15.85 -1.00
C VAL A 20 -24.24 14.53 -0.79
N PRO A 21 -24.88 13.43 -0.34
CA PRO A 21 -24.19 12.15 -0.19
C PRO A 21 -23.67 11.57 -1.52
N ASP A 22 -24.42 11.76 -2.61
CA ASP A 22 -24.02 11.30 -3.95
C ASP A 22 -22.80 12.07 -4.44
N VAL A 23 -22.81 13.40 -4.26
CA VAL A 23 -21.68 14.28 -4.62
C VAL A 23 -20.46 13.97 -3.76
N ALA A 24 -20.63 13.74 -2.45
CA ALA A 24 -19.55 13.38 -1.55
C ALA A 24 -18.91 12.03 -1.93
N LEU A 25 -19.71 11.03 -2.31
CA LEU A 25 -19.22 9.75 -2.81
C LEU A 25 -18.48 9.91 -4.14
N ALA A 26 -19.04 10.67 -5.09
CA ALA A 26 -18.37 10.94 -6.36
C ALA A 26 -17.03 11.65 -6.16
N LEU A 27 -16.98 12.68 -5.31
CA LEU A 27 -15.75 13.37 -4.93
C LEU A 27 -14.75 12.39 -4.32
N ALA A 28 -15.17 11.58 -3.35
CA ALA A 28 -14.28 10.60 -2.71
C ALA A 28 -13.74 9.55 -3.69
N ILE A 29 -14.53 9.10 -4.66
CA ILE A 29 -14.08 8.16 -5.70
C ILE A 29 -13.04 8.81 -6.61
N VAL A 30 -13.30 10.03 -7.09
CA VAL A 30 -12.36 10.77 -7.96
C VAL A 30 -11.07 11.10 -7.22
N SER A 31 -11.19 11.60 -5.98
CA SER A 31 -10.05 11.89 -5.12
C SER A 31 -9.26 10.64 -4.74
N GLY A 32 -9.94 9.52 -4.46
CA GLY A 32 -9.31 8.22 -4.25
C GLY A 32 -8.53 7.74 -5.47
N ALA A 33 -9.09 7.89 -6.68
CA ALA A 33 -8.41 7.58 -7.93
C ALA A 33 -7.18 8.47 -8.18
N ALA A 34 -7.27 9.76 -7.87
CA ALA A 34 -6.12 10.66 -7.91
C ALA A 34 -5.03 10.22 -6.92
N GLY A 35 -5.42 9.85 -5.69
CA GLY A 35 -4.50 9.29 -4.70
C GLY A 35 -3.83 7.99 -5.18
N MET A 36 -4.57 7.08 -5.81
CA MET A 36 -4.03 5.85 -6.41
C MET A 36 -2.98 6.14 -7.49
N VAL A 37 -3.24 7.09 -8.39
CA VAL A 37 -2.24 7.52 -9.40
C VAL A 37 -1.01 8.12 -8.72
N GLY A 38 -1.23 8.99 -7.73
CA GLY A 38 -0.16 9.61 -6.95
C GLY A 38 0.75 8.58 -6.30
N VAL A 39 0.17 7.58 -5.62
CA VAL A 39 0.90 6.48 -4.97
C VAL A 39 1.74 5.67 -5.96
N TYR A 40 1.16 5.29 -7.11
CA TYR A 40 1.92 4.55 -8.12
C TYR A 40 3.09 5.38 -8.67
N LEU A 41 2.82 6.66 -9.00
CA LEU A 41 3.83 7.56 -9.52
C LEU A 41 4.92 7.85 -8.48
N ASP A 42 4.57 7.92 -7.21
CA ASP A 42 5.47 8.24 -6.10
C ASP A 42 6.59 7.20 -5.96
N THR A 43 6.24 5.92 -5.90
CA THR A 43 7.25 4.87 -5.77
C THR A 43 8.11 4.77 -7.03
N ALA A 44 7.52 4.96 -8.22
CA ALA A 44 8.29 5.01 -9.46
C ALA A 44 9.23 6.22 -9.50
N TRP A 45 8.77 7.37 -9.01
CA TRP A 45 9.55 8.60 -8.91
C TRP A 45 10.77 8.40 -8.01
N HIS A 46 10.55 7.85 -6.81
CA HIS A 46 11.65 7.62 -5.87
C HIS A 46 12.71 6.64 -6.37
N ARG A 47 12.31 5.62 -7.13
CA ARG A 47 13.25 4.66 -7.72
C ARG A 47 14.00 5.22 -8.93
N THR A 48 13.40 6.16 -9.66
CA THR A 48 13.97 6.73 -10.89
C THR A 48 14.82 7.97 -10.65
N VAL A 49 14.31 8.89 -9.84
CA VAL A 49 14.88 10.24 -9.64
C VAL A 49 15.68 10.26 -8.34
N GLY A 50 15.12 9.70 -7.26
CA GLY A 50 15.72 9.71 -5.93
C GLY A 50 14.82 10.38 -4.90
N ARG A 51 15.38 11.12 -3.94
CA ARG A 51 14.57 11.81 -2.91
C ARG A 51 14.47 13.30 -3.21
N ASP A 52 13.23 13.77 -3.17
CA ASP A 52 12.87 15.08 -3.65
C ASP A 52 12.28 15.97 -2.54
N SER A 53 11.81 17.15 -2.94
CA SER A 53 11.03 18.07 -2.10
C SER A 53 9.72 17.44 -1.60
N PHE A 54 9.22 17.94 -0.48
CA PHE A 54 7.93 17.55 0.10
C PHE A 54 6.74 17.73 -0.86
N PHE A 55 6.85 18.60 -1.87
CA PHE A 55 5.77 18.98 -2.79
C PHE A 55 5.98 18.47 -4.24
N ILE A 56 6.59 17.31 -4.43
CA ILE A 56 6.62 16.70 -5.76
C ILE A 56 5.22 16.35 -6.27
N LEU A 57 5.08 16.27 -7.60
CA LEU A 57 3.80 15.97 -8.25
C LEU A 57 3.08 14.73 -7.66
N PRO A 58 3.75 13.59 -7.40
CA PRO A 58 3.10 12.43 -6.80
C PRO A 58 2.49 12.73 -5.43
N HIS A 59 3.23 13.42 -4.56
CA HIS A 59 2.75 13.85 -3.25
C HIS A 59 1.54 14.77 -3.36
N VAL A 60 1.54 15.72 -4.30
CA VAL A 60 0.37 16.59 -4.52
C VAL A 60 -0.87 15.77 -4.88
N PHE A 61 -0.75 14.76 -5.73
CA PHE A 61 -1.86 13.83 -6.03
C PHE A 61 -2.33 13.07 -4.77
N ILE A 62 -1.40 12.57 -3.95
CA ILE A 62 -1.71 11.86 -2.71
C ILE A 62 -2.43 12.79 -1.71
N TYR A 63 -1.90 14.00 -1.49
CA TYR A 63 -2.45 14.97 -0.55
C TYR A 63 -3.83 15.44 -0.99
N CYS A 64 -3.98 15.87 -2.25
CA CYS A 64 -5.29 16.30 -2.78
C CYS A 64 -6.29 15.15 -2.79
N GLY A 65 -5.85 13.93 -3.07
CA GLY A 65 -6.67 12.74 -2.99
C GLY A 65 -7.19 12.47 -1.58
N GLY A 66 -6.30 12.46 -0.58
CA GLY A 66 -6.67 12.27 0.82
C GLY A 66 -7.57 13.40 1.35
N LEU A 67 -7.21 14.65 1.08
CA LEU A 67 -7.98 15.83 1.50
C LEU A 67 -9.36 15.87 0.85
N GLY A 68 -9.49 15.49 -0.43
CA GLY A 68 -10.79 15.43 -1.11
C GLY A 68 -11.73 14.38 -0.53
N VAL A 69 -11.21 13.17 -0.23
CA VAL A 69 -11.99 12.13 0.48
C VAL A 69 -12.42 12.64 1.86
N TRP A 70 -11.54 13.29 2.59
CA TRP A 70 -11.85 13.82 3.93
C TRP A 70 -12.87 14.95 3.89
N ALA A 71 -12.72 15.88 2.95
CA ALA A 71 -13.64 16.99 2.76
C ALA A 71 -15.06 16.48 2.44
N GLY A 72 -15.20 15.48 1.55
CA GLY A 72 -16.50 14.85 1.27
C GLY A 72 -17.12 14.20 2.51
N ALA A 73 -16.32 13.50 3.31
CA ALA A 73 -16.76 12.86 4.55
C ALA A 73 -17.17 13.88 5.63
N LEU A 74 -16.36 14.92 5.87
CA LEU A 74 -16.65 15.98 6.84
C LEU A 74 -17.84 16.83 6.40
N ALA A 75 -17.95 17.16 5.12
CA ALA A 75 -19.12 17.85 4.57
C ALA A 75 -20.41 17.04 4.78
N SER A 76 -20.33 15.72 4.64
CA SER A 76 -21.45 14.82 4.92
C SER A 76 -21.86 14.82 6.40
N VAL A 77 -20.89 14.77 7.32
CA VAL A 77 -21.14 14.89 8.76
C VAL A 77 -21.72 16.26 9.11
N ALA A 78 -21.18 17.34 8.55
CA ALA A 78 -21.69 18.69 8.75
C ALA A 78 -23.13 18.82 8.23
N ARG A 79 -23.40 18.35 7.01
CA ARG A 79 -24.73 18.36 6.39
C ARG A 79 -25.76 17.63 7.25
N ALA A 80 -25.43 16.43 7.72
CA ALA A 80 -26.31 15.67 8.62
C ALA A 80 -26.54 16.42 9.94
N THR A 81 -25.50 17.07 10.47
CA THR A 81 -25.55 17.83 11.73
C THR A 81 -26.47 19.05 11.60
N PHE A 82 -26.44 19.74 10.47
CA PHE A 82 -27.26 20.92 10.18
C PHE A 82 -28.68 20.60 9.69
N GLY A 83 -29.27 19.51 10.17
CA GLY A 83 -30.70 19.23 10.00
C GLY A 83 -31.08 18.39 8.78
N HIS A 84 -30.11 17.90 8.00
CA HIS A 84 -30.36 17.12 6.78
C HIS A 84 -29.90 15.66 6.90
N ALA A 85 -30.11 15.08 8.09
CA ALA A 85 -29.77 13.69 8.35
C ALA A 85 -30.60 12.69 7.52
N ASP A 86 -31.78 13.09 7.05
CA ASP A 86 -32.70 12.31 6.22
C ASP A 86 -32.18 12.07 4.79
N GLU A 87 -31.25 12.90 4.30
CA GLU A 87 -30.56 12.67 3.02
C GLU A 87 -29.65 11.42 3.06
N PHE A 88 -29.21 11.02 4.26
CA PHE A 88 -28.29 9.92 4.45
C PHE A 88 -29.05 8.61 4.68
N GLY A 89 -28.79 7.62 3.83
CA GLY A 89 -29.22 6.26 4.09
C GLY A 89 -28.45 5.61 5.24
N GLY A 90 -28.97 4.50 5.76
CA GLY A 90 -28.32 3.73 6.81
C GLY A 90 -28.32 4.38 8.20
N PRO A 91 -27.46 3.89 9.13
CA PRO A 91 -27.42 4.41 10.49
C PRO A 91 -26.74 5.78 10.57
N VAL A 92 -27.48 6.77 11.10
CA VAL A 92 -26.94 8.07 11.52
C VAL A 92 -26.94 8.12 13.05
N TYR A 93 -25.75 8.10 13.64
CA TYR A 93 -25.59 8.16 15.09
C TYR A 93 -25.57 9.61 15.59
N ARG A 94 -25.85 9.81 16.88
CA ARG A 94 -25.80 11.12 17.52
C ARG A 94 -24.70 11.13 18.58
N TRP A 95 -23.83 12.14 18.53
CA TRP A 95 -22.84 12.41 19.57
C TRP A 95 -22.88 13.89 19.94
N GLY A 96 -23.50 14.20 21.09
CA GLY A 96 -23.80 15.59 21.46
C GLY A 96 -24.65 16.30 20.38
N PRO A 97 -24.17 17.41 19.80
CA PRO A 97 -24.86 18.09 18.69
C PRO A 97 -24.64 17.39 17.34
N LEU A 98 -23.59 16.58 17.19
CA LEU A 98 -23.20 16.00 15.91
C LEU A 98 -24.14 14.88 15.48
N ARG A 99 -24.44 14.83 14.18
CA ARG A 99 -25.08 13.70 13.50
C ARG A 99 -24.04 13.04 12.61
N LEU A 100 -23.85 11.75 12.80
CA LEU A 100 -22.72 10.97 12.28
C LEU A 100 -23.23 9.85 11.37
N PRO A 101 -23.40 10.11 10.05
CA PRO A 101 -23.68 9.05 9.08
C PRO A 101 -22.53 8.04 9.07
N PHE A 102 -22.81 6.80 9.47
CA PHE A 102 -21.79 5.82 9.84
C PHE A 102 -20.66 5.66 8.81
N GLY A 103 -21.00 5.47 7.53
CA GLY A 103 -20.01 5.27 6.47
C GLY A 103 -19.06 6.46 6.32
N PHE A 104 -19.60 7.68 6.22
CA PHE A 104 -18.79 8.90 6.11
C PHE A 104 -18.00 9.20 7.39
N THR A 105 -18.55 8.94 8.56
CA THR A 105 -17.81 9.08 9.82
C THR A 105 -16.63 8.11 9.89
N LEU A 106 -16.82 6.85 9.49
CA LEU A 106 -15.73 5.87 9.41
C LEU A 106 -14.67 6.30 8.38
N THR A 107 -15.10 6.85 7.24
CA THR A 107 -14.19 7.45 6.26
C THR A 107 -13.36 8.58 6.84
N ALA A 108 -13.98 9.50 7.57
CA ALA A 108 -13.29 10.63 8.19
C ALA A 108 -12.25 10.18 9.23
N LEU A 109 -12.56 9.15 10.03
CA LEU A 109 -11.64 8.58 11.00
C LEU A 109 -10.46 7.86 10.33
N GLY A 110 -10.69 7.15 9.22
CA GLY A 110 -9.62 6.53 8.43
C GLY A 110 -8.62 7.55 7.88
N ILE A 111 -9.11 8.68 7.33
CA ILE A 111 -8.21 9.75 6.88
C ILE A 111 -7.52 10.45 8.05
N LEU A 112 -8.20 10.64 9.19
CA LEU A 112 -7.55 11.18 10.39
C LEU A 112 -6.37 10.31 10.84
N MET A 113 -6.51 8.98 10.77
CA MET A 113 -5.42 8.04 11.07
C MET A 113 -4.25 8.14 10.10
N ILE A 114 -4.52 8.40 8.81
CA ILE A 114 -3.48 8.72 7.81
C ILE A 114 -2.74 10.00 8.18
N LEU A 115 -3.46 11.08 8.50
CA LEU A 115 -2.84 12.36 8.87
C LEU A 115 -1.98 12.23 10.13
N ALA A 116 -2.42 11.43 11.09
CA ALA A 116 -1.67 11.14 12.31
C ALA A 116 -0.41 10.29 12.06
N ALA A 117 -0.22 9.70 10.87
CA ALA A 117 0.99 8.94 10.55
C ALA A 117 2.19 9.85 10.26
N ALA A 118 1.96 11.08 9.78
CA ALA A 118 3.04 12.01 9.44
C ALA A 118 4.01 12.32 10.61
N PRO A 119 3.56 12.66 11.84
CA PRO A 119 4.48 12.85 12.96
C PRO A 119 5.19 11.57 13.39
N VAL A 120 4.53 10.41 13.25
CA VAL A 120 5.13 9.09 13.55
C VAL A 120 6.22 8.77 12.52
N ASP A 121 6.00 9.10 11.26
CA ASP A 121 6.96 8.95 10.16
C ASP A 121 8.20 9.82 10.36
N ALA A 122 8.00 11.11 10.70
CA ALA A 122 9.11 12.02 11.00
C ALA A 122 9.96 11.53 12.19
N TRP A 123 9.32 11.02 13.25
CA TRP A 123 10.02 10.41 14.37
C TRP A 123 10.78 9.14 13.95
N TRP A 124 10.15 8.30 13.12
CA TRP A 124 10.75 7.07 12.62
C TRP A 124 12.00 7.35 11.77
N HIS A 125 11.94 8.28 10.81
CA HIS A 125 13.09 8.64 9.97
C HIS A 125 14.24 9.24 10.78
N ASN A 126 13.94 10.04 11.80
CA ASN A 126 14.96 10.55 12.72
C ASN A 126 15.63 9.44 13.55
N THR A 127 14.95 8.31 13.76
CA THR A 127 15.40 7.21 14.60
C THR A 127 16.10 6.10 13.81
N PHE A 128 15.57 5.69 12.66
CA PHE A 128 16.06 4.52 11.92
C PHE A 128 16.67 4.86 10.56
N GLY A 129 16.45 6.09 10.08
CA GLY A 129 16.73 6.49 8.71
C GLY A 129 15.45 6.48 7.88
N LYS A 130 15.53 7.11 6.71
CA LYS A 130 14.41 7.16 5.78
C LYS A 130 14.17 5.78 5.18
N ASP A 131 12.92 5.34 5.18
CA ASP A 131 12.52 4.00 4.79
C ASP A 131 12.94 3.62 3.38
N ALA A 132 13.31 2.34 3.21
CA ALA A 132 13.54 1.70 1.91
C ALA A 132 12.30 0.91 1.43
N LEU A 133 11.41 0.52 2.34
CA LEU A 133 10.23 -0.30 2.08
C LEU A 133 8.98 0.31 2.71
N ILE A 134 7.83 -0.05 2.17
CA ILE A 134 6.53 0.41 2.66
C ILE A 134 6.05 -0.24 3.97
N TRP A 135 6.84 -1.17 4.50
CA TRP A 135 6.47 -1.97 5.68
C TRP A 135 6.90 -1.35 7.02
N SER A 136 7.38 -0.10 7.01
CA SER A 136 7.64 0.61 8.26
C SER A 136 6.32 0.87 9.02
N PRO A 137 6.35 0.88 10.37
CA PRO A 137 5.17 1.16 11.18
C PRO A 137 4.35 2.41 10.77
N PRO A 138 4.96 3.57 10.45
CA PRO A 138 4.18 4.73 10.00
C PRO A 138 3.43 4.48 8.68
N HIS A 139 4.06 3.81 7.70
CA HIS A 139 3.40 3.45 6.45
C HIS A 139 2.28 2.43 6.66
N LEU A 140 2.46 1.44 7.54
CA LEU A 140 1.40 0.49 7.88
C LEU A 140 0.22 1.16 8.60
N GLN A 141 0.49 2.16 9.46
CA GLN A 141 -0.56 2.99 10.05
C GLN A 141 -1.34 3.75 8.96
N LEU A 142 -0.62 4.37 8.02
CA LEU A 142 -1.21 5.07 6.88
C LEU A 142 -2.10 4.13 6.06
N HIS A 143 -1.60 2.93 5.72
CA HIS A 143 -2.38 1.93 4.97
C HIS A 143 -3.59 1.39 5.72
N CYS A 144 -3.48 1.23 7.04
CA CYS A 144 -4.61 0.85 7.88
C CYS A 144 -5.71 1.93 7.85
N GLY A 145 -5.34 3.21 8.02
CA GLY A 145 -6.28 4.32 7.91
C GLY A 145 -6.93 4.42 6.53
N ALA A 146 -6.15 4.20 5.48
CA ALA A 146 -6.61 4.10 4.09
C ALA A 146 -7.64 2.97 3.89
N GLY A 147 -7.38 1.78 4.44
CA GLY A 147 -8.32 0.65 4.39
C GLY A 147 -9.62 0.94 5.15
N ILE A 148 -9.52 1.52 6.35
CA ILE A 148 -10.68 1.97 7.13
C ILE A 148 -11.50 3.00 6.34
N ALA A 149 -10.82 3.94 5.67
CA ALA A 149 -11.49 4.98 4.90
C ALA A 149 -12.31 4.40 3.74
N ALA A 150 -11.72 3.47 2.98
CA ALA A 150 -12.36 2.76 1.89
C ALA A 150 -13.52 1.85 2.36
N LEU A 151 -13.38 1.17 3.50
CA LEU A 151 -14.48 0.42 4.13
C LEU A 151 -15.64 1.37 4.51
N GLY A 152 -15.33 2.55 5.05
CA GLY A 152 -16.32 3.60 5.32
C GLY A 152 -17.08 4.03 4.06
N LEU A 153 -16.37 4.20 2.94
CA LEU A 153 -16.98 4.54 1.65
C LEU A 153 -17.86 3.40 1.13
N LEU A 154 -17.47 2.13 1.29
CA LEU A 154 -18.34 0.98 0.96
C LEU A 154 -19.62 0.99 1.78
N PHE A 155 -19.54 1.28 3.09
CA PHE A 155 -20.74 1.41 3.92
C PHE A 155 -21.59 2.61 3.51
N ALA A 156 -20.99 3.75 3.16
CA ALA A 156 -21.71 4.93 2.69
C ALA A 156 -22.44 4.68 1.36
N ALA A 157 -21.77 4.06 0.38
CA ALA A 157 -22.34 3.70 -0.91
C ALA A 157 -23.42 2.60 -0.77
N ALA A 158 -23.19 1.60 0.08
CA ALA A 158 -24.19 0.58 0.38
C ALA A 158 -25.42 1.20 1.04
N ALA A 159 -25.24 2.11 1.99
CA ALA A 159 -26.33 2.79 2.68
C ALA A 159 -27.21 3.63 1.75
N GLN A 160 -26.65 4.16 0.65
CA GLN A 160 -27.38 4.93 -0.35
C GLN A 160 -28.03 4.11 -1.46
N HIS A 161 -28.02 2.78 -1.36
CA HIS A 161 -28.71 1.92 -2.32
C HIS A 161 -30.21 2.26 -2.39
N GLY A 162 -30.72 2.55 -3.59
CA GLY A 162 -32.13 2.88 -3.79
C GLY A 162 -32.49 4.35 -3.51
N ARG A 163 -31.50 5.22 -3.24
CA ARG A 163 -31.69 6.63 -2.88
C ARG A 163 -30.90 7.56 -3.81
N GLY A 164 -31.40 8.77 -4.02
CA GLY A 164 -30.71 9.81 -4.82
C GLY A 164 -30.29 9.30 -6.21
N ALA A 165 -29.10 9.69 -6.66
CA ALA A 165 -28.51 9.19 -7.90
C ALA A 165 -28.22 7.68 -7.85
N LEU A 166 -27.84 7.15 -6.68
CA LEU A 166 -27.58 5.73 -6.45
C LEU A 166 -28.87 4.89 -6.33
N GLY A 167 -30.03 5.48 -6.57
CA GLY A 167 -31.27 4.75 -6.85
C GLY A 167 -31.21 4.00 -8.18
N ARG A 168 -30.36 4.46 -9.12
CA ARG A 168 -30.11 3.76 -10.39
C ARG A 168 -29.18 2.56 -10.13
N PRO A 169 -29.62 1.31 -10.38
CA PRO A 169 -28.83 0.12 -10.00
C PRO A 169 -27.43 0.07 -10.61
N TRP A 170 -27.26 0.61 -11.83
CA TRP A 170 -25.97 0.63 -12.50
C TRP A 170 -25.00 1.66 -11.88
N LEU A 171 -25.48 2.82 -11.44
CA LEU A 171 -24.66 3.83 -10.75
C LEU A 171 -24.22 3.32 -9.38
N TRP A 172 -25.14 2.70 -8.63
CA TRP A 172 -24.79 2.08 -7.36
C TRP A 172 -23.74 0.99 -7.52
N ARG A 173 -23.90 0.09 -8.51
CA ARG A 173 -22.89 -0.93 -8.82
C ARG A 173 -21.56 -0.32 -9.23
N ALA A 174 -21.57 0.72 -10.06
CA ALA A 174 -20.36 1.41 -10.49
C ALA A 174 -19.62 2.06 -9.30
N ALA A 175 -20.34 2.73 -8.39
CA ALA A 175 -19.75 3.33 -7.19
C ALA A 175 -19.15 2.26 -6.26
N MET A 176 -19.90 1.19 -5.98
CA MET A 176 -19.41 0.07 -5.17
C MET A 176 -18.17 -0.61 -5.80
N LEU A 177 -18.18 -0.81 -7.13
CA LEU A 177 -17.05 -1.37 -7.86
C LEU A 177 -15.83 -0.44 -7.86
N ALA A 178 -16.02 0.88 -8.01
CA ALA A 178 -14.92 1.83 -7.99
C ALA A 178 -14.21 1.84 -6.63
N ILE A 179 -14.96 1.83 -5.52
CA ILE A 179 -14.41 1.74 -4.16
C ILE A 179 -13.73 0.38 -3.94
N LEU A 180 -14.30 -0.69 -4.49
CA LEU A 180 -13.71 -2.03 -4.42
C LEU A 180 -12.38 -2.11 -5.19
N VAL A 181 -12.28 -1.49 -6.36
CA VAL A 181 -11.03 -1.38 -7.13
C VAL A 181 -9.96 -0.66 -6.30
N ASP A 182 -10.32 0.45 -5.64
CA ASP A 182 -9.43 1.18 -4.73
C ASP A 182 -8.97 0.28 -3.55
N LEU A 183 -9.86 -0.53 -2.97
CA LEU A 183 -9.51 -1.43 -1.88
C LEU A 183 -8.59 -2.59 -2.34
N VAL A 184 -8.83 -3.14 -3.54
CA VAL A 184 -7.94 -4.13 -4.18
C VAL A 184 -6.57 -3.50 -4.44
N HIS A 185 -6.53 -2.27 -4.95
CA HIS A 185 -5.29 -1.53 -5.14
C HIS A 185 -4.53 -1.36 -3.83
N ARG A 186 -5.17 -0.90 -2.74
CA ARG A 186 -4.51 -0.72 -1.43
C ARG A 186 -3.95 -2.03 -0.89
N GLY A 187 -4.71 -3.12 -1.00
CA GLY A 187 -4.26 -4.46 -0.60
C GLY A 187 -3.11 -5.00 -1.46
N HIS A 188 -3.03 -4.62 -2.73
CA HIS A 188 -1.92 -4.95 -3.60
C HIS A 188 -0.69 -4.07 -3.32
N PHE A 189 -0.89 -2.78 -3.11
CA PHE A 189 0.17 -1.79 -2.94
C PHE A 189 0.87 -1.90 -1.59
N VAL A 190 0.18 -2.29 -0.51
CA VAL A 190 0.87 -2.64 0.75
C VAL A 190 1.86 -3.81 0.55
N LEU A 191 1.72 -4.59 -0.52
CA LEU A 191 2.65 -5.65 -0.92
C LEU A 191 3.67 -5.20 -1.98
N ALA A 192 3.88 -3.89 -2.15
CA ALA A 192 4.74 -3.30 -3.18
C ALA A 192 6.13 -3.96 -3.26
N HIS A 193 6.74 -4.31 -2.13
CA HIS A 193 8.02 -5.02 -2.11
C HIS A 193 8.00 -6.30 -2.97
N TYR A 194 6.93 -7.10 -2.85
CA TYR A 194 6.74 -8.36 -3.57
C TYR A 194 6.18 -8.17 -4.99
N THR A 195 5.37 -7.12 -5.19
CA THR A 195 4.68 -6.90 -6.47
C THR A 195 5.52 -6.11 -7.46
N MET A 196 6.49 -5.32 -6.99
CA MET A 196 7.42 -4.57 -7.83
C MET A 196 8.68 -5.36 -8.16
N LEU A 197 9.22 -6.10 -7.20
CA LEU A 197 10.46 -6.86 -7.34
C LEU A 197 10.13 -8.36 -7.38
N PRO A 198 10.08 -9.01 -8.55
CA PRO A 198 9.61 -10.40 -8.63
C PRO A 198 10.47 -11.38 -7.84
N HIS A 199 11.76 -11.07 -7.67
CA HIS A 199 12.72 -11.93 -6.99
C HIS A 199 12.58 -11.92 -5.46
N THR A 200 11.87 -10.96 -4.87
CA THR A 200 11.64 -10.88 -3.43
C THR A 200 10.45 -11.72 -2.97
N ARG A 201 9.68 -12.29 -3.91
CA ARG A 201 8.51 -13.14 -3.61
C ARG A 201 8.95 -14.44 -2.94
N THR A 202 8.57 -14.60 -1.68
CA THR A 202 8.85 -15.79 -0.87
C THR A 202 7.70 -16.81 -0.95
N PRO A 203 7.97 -18.13 -0.89
CA PRO A 203 6.94 -19.17 -1.01
C PRO A 203 5.98 -19.26 0.18
N ASP A 204 6.29 -18.57 1.28
CA ASP A 204 5.60 -18.64 2.55
C ASP A 204 4.88 -17.34 2.90
N LEU A 205 5.63 -16.26 3.16
CA LEU A 205 5.08 -15.01 3.67
C LEU A 205 4.22 -14.32 2.63
N TYR A 206 4.66 -14.26 1.37
CA TYR A 206 3.90 -13.56 0.32
C TYR A 206 2.51 -14.17 0.06
N PRO A 207 2.34 -15.49 -0.18
CA PRO A 207 1.02 -16.09 -0.29
C PRO A 207 0.15 -15.97 0.96
N PHE A 208 0.76 -16.02 2.16
CA PHE A 208 0.05 -15.81 3.42
C PHE A 208 -0.53 -14.39 3.50
N LEU A 209 0.25 -13.37 3.12
CA LEU A 209 -0.21 -11.98 3.11
C LEU A 209 -1.32 -11.74 2.09
N VAL A 210 -1.22 -12.33 0.89
CA VAL A 210 -2.31 -12.24 -0.09
C VAL A 210 -3.57 -12.97 0.38
N ALA A 211 -3.42 -14.16 0.99
CA ALA A 211 -4.53 -14.90 1.60
C ALA A 211 -5.19 -14.14 2.77
N LEU A 212 -4.42 -13.30 3.48
CA LEU A 212 -4.95 -12.44 4.54
C LEU A 212 -5.78 -11.29 3.93
N LEU A 213 -5.24 -10.60 2.92
CA LEU A 213 -5.76 -9.32 2.44
C LEU A 213 -6.81 -9.40 1.32
N ALA A 214 -6.71 -10.37 0.41
CA ALA A 214 -7.57 -10.40 -0.79
C ALA A 214 -8.93 -11.11 -0.58
N PRO A 215 -9.01 -12.33 -0.01
CA PRO A 215 -10.27 -13.07 0.04
C PRO A 215 -11.39 -12.36 0.78
N PHE A 216 -11.12 -11.66 1.90
CA PHE A 216 -12.18 -10.96 2.64
C PHE A 216 -12.84 -9.86 1.81
N VAL A 217 -12.04 -9.09 1.05
CA VAL A 217 -12.54 -8.02 0.17
C VAL A 217 -13.37 -8.61 -0.96
N LEU A 218 -12.84 -9.65 -1.61
CA LEU A 218 -13.46 -10.28 -2.77
C LEU A 218 -14.73 -11.05 -2.41
N VAL A 219 -14.74 -11.78 -1.30
CA VAL A 219 -15.97 -12.45 -0.84
C VAL A 219 -17.03 -11.43 -0.42
N ALA A 220 -16.64 -10.35 0.26
CA ALA A 220 -17.57 -9.28 0.63
C ALA A 220 -18.23 -8.67 -0.62
N ALA A 221 -17.45 -8.43 -1.68
CA ALA A 221 -17.95 -7.97 -2.96
C ALA A 221 -18.89 -8.97 -3.64
N ALA A 222 -18.50 -10.26 -3.68
CA ALA A 222 -19.30 -11.34 -4.26
C ALA A 222 -20.68 -11.42 -3.61
N ARG A 223 -20.72 -11.27 -2.28
CA ARG A 223 -21.95 -11.28 -1.49
C ARG A 223 -22.74 -9.97 -1.66
N ALA A 224 -22.13 -8.82 -1.47
CA ALA A 224 -22.85 -7.54 -1.39
C ALA A 224 -23.31 -7.01 -2.77
N ILE A 225 -22.50 -7.20 -3.82
CA ILE A 225 -22.72 -6.59 -5.15
C ILE A 225 -23.21 -7.64 -6.14
N GLY A 226 -22.56 -8.80 -6.18
CA GLY A 226 -22.92 -9.91 -7.06
C GLY A 226 -21.73 -10.83 -7.37
N PRO A 227 -21.99 -12.05 -7.87
CA PRO A 227 -20.98 -13.11 -7.98
C PRO A 227 -19.76 -12.73 -8.83
N TRP A 228 -19.94 -11.88 -9.84
CA TRP A 228 -18.88 -11.44 -10.76
C TRP A 228 -18.19 -10.13 -10.35
N ALA A 229 -18.66 -9.45 -9.29
CA ALA A 229 -18.03 -8.23 -8.80
C ALA A 229 -16.52 -8.41 -8.46
N PRO A 230 -16.06 -9.52 -7.87
CA PRO A 230 -14.64 -9.78 -7.63
C PRO A 230 -13.81 -9.77 -8.92
N THR A 231 -14.20 -10.58 -9.92
CA THR A 231 -13.50 -10.65 -11.20
C THR A 231 -13.48 -9.29 -11.88
N VAL A 232 -14.61 -8.59 -11.95
CA VAL A 232 -14.71 -7.28 -12.60
C VAL A 232 -13.80 -6.27 -11.91
N ALA A 233 -13.79 -6.22 -10.58
CA ALA A 233 -12.91 -5.30 -9.84
C ALA A 233 -11.43 -5.62 -10.06
N CYS A 234 -11.03 -6.89 -10.02
CA CYS A 234 -9.64 -7.26 -10.29
C CYS A 234 -9.23 -7.03 -11.76
N LEU A 235 -10.14 -7.16 -12.73
CA LEU A 235 -9.87 -6.84 -14.13
C LEU A 235 -9.76 -5.33 -14.37
N VAL A 236 -10.64 -4.53 -13.75
CA VAL A 236 -10.55 -3.05 -13.82
C VAL A 236 -9.25 -2.58 -13.15
N PHE A 237 -8.91 -3.13 -11.98
CA PHE A 237 -7.62 -2.88 -11.33
C PHE A 237 -6.44 -3.26 -12.22
N LEU A 238 -6.47 -4.43 -12.87
CA LEU A 238 -5.45 -4.83 -13.83
C LEU A 238 -5.33 -3.84 -15.00
N GLY A 239 -6.47 -3.32 -15.49
CA GLY A 239 -6.49 -2.26 -16.50
C GLY A 239 -5.84 -0.97 -16.00
N VAL A 240 -6.12 -0.54 -14.77
CA VAL A 240 -5.46 0.62 -14.15
C VAL A 240 -3.96 0.39 -14.01
N ALA A 241 -3.53 -0.76 -13.50
CA ALA A 241 -2.12 -1.10 -13.35
C ALA A 241 -1.39 -1.14 -14.70
N TRP A 242 -2.05 -1.64 -15.75
CA TRP A 242 -1.51 -1.61 -17.11
C TRP A 242 -1.39 -0.17 -17.65
N LEU A 243 -2.41 0.68 -17.45
CA LEU A 243 -2.34 2.09 -17.83
C LEU A 243 -1.20 2.82 -17.09
N MET A 244 -0.98 2.50 -15.82
CA MET A 244 0.16 3.01 -15.07
C MET A 244 1.50 2.54 -15.65
N ASP A 245 1.68 1.26 -16.00
CA ASP A 245 2.90 0.79 -16.68
C ASP A 245 3.14 1.53 -18.01
N VAL A 246 2.10 1.72 -18.81
CA VAL A 246 2.19 2.46 -20.07
C VAL A 246 2.61 3.92 -19.82
N MET A 247 1.98 4.59 -18.86
CA MET A 247 2.33 5.97 -18.50
C MET A 247 3.79 6.07 -18.04
N LEU A 248 4.22 5.20 -17.13
CA LEU A 248 5.58 5.18 -16.60
C LEU A 248 6.62 4.89 -17.69
N ARG A 249 6.29 4.00 -18.65
CA ARG A 249 7.12 3.75 -19.83
C ARG A 249 7.28 5.01 -20.69
N ILE A 250 6.20 5.75 -20.93
CA ILE A 250 6.22 6.98 -21.76
C ILE A 250 7.14 8.03 -21.14
N VAL A 251 7.11 8.18 -19.82
CA VAL A 251 7.98 9.15 -19.10
C VAL A 251 9.37 8.61 -18.76
N ALA A 252 9.68 7.37 -19.17
CA ALA A 252 10.93 6.65 -18.88
C ALA A 252 11.23 6.51 -17.37
N PHE A 253 10.21 6.23 -16.57
CA PHE A 253 10.32 5.94 -15.15
C PHE A 253 10.42 4.43 -14.90
N GLU A 254 10.99 4.07 -13.76
CA GLU A 254 10.97 2.71 -13.22
C GLU A 254 9.54 2.18 -13.15
N ARG A 255 9.36 0.94 -13.60
CA ARG A 255 8.05 0.33 -13.82
C ARG A 255 7.75 -0.73 -12.78
N TYR A 256 6.46 -0.98 -12.59
CA TYR A 256 5.97 -2.07 -11.75
C TYR A 256 6.01 -3.38 -12.53
N THR A 257 6.19 -4.50 -11.84
CA THR A 257 6.00 -5.80 -12.48
C THR A 257 4.51 -6.04 -12.68
N LEU A 258 4.03 -5.79 -13.90
CA LEU A 258 2.65 -6.10 -14.26
C LEU A 258 2.45 -7.62 -14.25
N THR A 259 1.71 -8.09 -13.25
CA THR A 259 1.32 -9.49 -13.13
C THR A 259 -0.19 -9.55 -12.88
N PRO A 260 -0.95 -10.42 -13.56
CA PRO A 260 -2.40 -10.55 -13.35
C PRO A 260 -2.72 -11.32 -12.06
N ILE A 261 -2.02 -10.96 -10.96
CA ILE A 261 -1.89 -11.73 -9.72
C ILE A 261 -3.26 -12.05 -9.11
N LEU A 262 -4.21 -11.12 -9.20
CA LEU A 262 -5.50 -11.24 -8.51
C LEU A 262 -6.67 -11.60 -9.44
N ALA A 263 -6.56 -11.35 -10.75
CA ALA A 263 -7.68 -11.49 -11.68
C ALA A 263 -8.14 -12.94 -11.86
N VAL A 264 -7.19 -13.87 -12.06
CA VAL A 264 -7.51 -15.29 -12.26
C VAL A 264 -7.97 -15.97 -10.96
N PRO A 265 -7.31 -15.77 -9.80
CA PRO A 265 -7.84 -16.26 -8.52
C PRO A 265 -9.24 -15.69 -8.18
N ALA A 266 -9.48 -14.41 -8.51
CA ALA A 266 -10.81 -13.81 -8.34
C ALA A 266 -11.85 -14.46 -9.26
N ALA A 267 -11.48 -14.85 -10.49
CA ALA A 267 -12.37 -15.58 -11.39
C ALA A 267 -12.79 -16.94 -10.81
N ALA A 268 -11.88 -17.68 -10.18
CA ALA A 268 -12.20 -18.94 -9.50
C ALA A 268 -13.21 -18.73 -8.35
N LEU A 269 -12.98 -17.68 -7.53
CA LEU A 269 -13.90 -17.28 -6.47
C LEU A 269 -15.28 -16.89 -7.03
N SER A 270 -15.32 -16.07 -8.08
CA SER A 270 -16.56 -15.65 -8.74
C SER A 270 -17.33 -16.81 -9.36
N LEU A 271 -16.63 -17.77 -9.98
CA LEU A 271 -17.22 -18.99 -10.51
C LEU A 271 -17.88 -19.83 -9.40
N ALA A 272 -17.22 -19.98 -8.25
CA ALA A 272 -17.81 -20.69 -7.10
C ALA A 272 -19.12 -20.03 -6.62
N PHE A 273 -19.15 -18.70 -6.56
CA PHE A 273 -20.35 -17.93 -6.21
C PHE A 273 -21.45 -17.99 -7.29
N ALA A 274 -21.07 -17.95 -8.57
CA ALA A 274 -22.00 -18.06 -9.68
C ALA A 274 -22.65 -19.45 -9.73
N TRP A 275 -21.85 -20.51 -9.61
CA TRP A 275 -22.31 -21.89 -9.63
C TRP A 275 -23.21 -22.24 -8.45
N ALA A 276 -22.91 -21.72 -7.25
CA ALA A 276 -23.70 -21.98 -6.07
C ALA A 276 -25.13 -21.38 -6.13
N GLY A 277 -25.39 -20.40 -7.01
CA GLY A 277 -26.70 -19.79 -7.18
C GLY A 277 -27.29 -19.30 -5.85
N ARG A 278 -28.45 -19.84 -5.45
CA ARG A 278 -29.11 -19.53 -4.17
C ARG A 278 -28.31 -19.98 -2.93
N ARG A 279 -27.38 -20.92 -3.05
CA ARG A 279 -26.52 -21.39 -1.94
C ARG A 279 -25.40 -20.39 -1.60
N ARG A 280 -25.24 -19.31 -2.39
CA ARG A 280 -24.24 -18.25 -2.16
C ARG A 280 -24.35 -17.54 -0.81
N GLU A 281 -25.50 -17.68 -0.17
CA GLU A 281 -25.77 -17.10 1.14
C GLU A 281 -25.12 -17.88 2.30
N ARG A 282 -24.61 -19.11 2.05
CA ARG A 282 -24.05 -19.97 3.09
C ARG A 282 -22.58 -19.65 3.38
N ALA A 283 -22.23 -19.54 4.66
CA ALA A 283 -20.87 -19.22 5.11
C ALA A 283 -19.80 -20.23 4.65
N TRP A 284 -20.14 -21.52 4.52
CA TRP A 284 -19.17 -22.52 4.05
C TRP A 284 -18.72 -22.29 2.61
N LEU A 285 -19.56 -21.68 1.76
CA LEU A 285 -19.16 -21.37 0.39
C LEU A 285 -18.09 -20.28 0.38
N ALA A 286 -18.21 -19.28 1.24
CA ALA A 286 -17.20 -18.24 1.38
C ALA A 286 -15.85 -18.79 1.84
N VAL A 287 -15.87 -19.75 2.77
CA VAL A 287 -14.67 -20.50 3.19
C VAL A 287 -14.06 -21.25 2.00
N ALA A 288 -14.88 -22.03 1.29
CA ALA A 288 -14.42 -22.80 0.12
C ALA A 288 -13.89 -21.91 -1.00
N ALA A 289 -14.52 -20.76 -1.24
CA ALA A 289 -14.12 -19.82 -2.27
C ALA A 289 -12.80 -19.09 -1.91
N GLY A 290 -12.57 -18.81 -0.61
CA GLY A 290 -11.28 -18.33 -0.12
C GLY A 290 -10.17 -19.37 -0.32
N VAL A 291 -10.43 -20.64 0.01
CA VAL A 291 -9.50 -21.75 -0.25
C VAL A 291 -9.21 -21.92 -1.75
N ALA A 292 -10.24 -21.89 -2.59
CA ALA A 292 -10.08 -21.98 -4.04
C ALA A 292 -9.24 -20.82 -4.61
N PHE A 293 -9.50 -19.59 -4.13
CA PHE A 293 -8.68 -18.43 -4.47
C PHE A 293 -7.21 -18.67 -4.14
N ALA A 294 -6.90 -19.13 -2.92
CA ALA A 294 -5.52 -19.34 -2.48
C ALA A 294 -4.81 -20.45 -3.26
N LEU A 295 -5.50 -21.56 -3.58
CA LEU A 295 -4.93 -22.64 -4.38
C LEU A 295 -4.57 -22.16 -5.79
N VAL A 296 -5.47 -21.42 -6.44
CA VAL A 296 -5.21 -20.86 -7.78
C VAL A 296 -4.08 -19.84 -7.73
N PHE A 297 -4.08 -18.96 -6.73
CA PHE A 297 -3.02 -17.97 -6.53
C PHE A 297 -1.65 -18.64 -6.34
N VAL A 298 -1.52 -19.60 -5.41
CA VAL A 298 -0.25 -20.28 -5.15
C VAL A 298 0.22 -21.05 -6.39
N GLY A 299 -0.68 -21.75 -7.08
CA GLY A 299 -0.34 -22.48 -8.30
C GLY A 299 0.18 -21.55 -9.41
N MET A 300 -0.45 -20.38 -9.57
CA MET A 300 0.00 -19.36 -10.52
C MET A 300 1.36 -18.79 -10.14
N GLU A 301 1.59 -18.46 -8.86
CA GLU A 301 2.86 -17.91 -8.40
C GLU A 301 4.00 -18.92 -8.52
N VAL A 302 3.77 -20.20 -8.20
CA VAL A 302 4.76 -21.27 -8.43
C VAL A 302 5.15 -21.34 -9.91
N GLY A 303 4.16 -21.24 -10.80
CA GLY A 303 4.40 -21.20 -12.23
C GLY A 303 5.17 -19.96 -12.68
N TRP A 304 4.75 -18.78 -12.22
CA TRP A 304 5.40 -17.51 -12.50
C TRP A 304 6.87 -17.51 -12.06
N MET A 305 7.14 -17.93 -10.82
CA MET A 305 8.49 -18.00 -10.27
C MET A 305 9.36 -18.99 -11.05
N ARG A 306 8.81 -20.11 -11.51
CA ARG A 306 9.53 -21.10 -12.31
C ARG A 306 9.84 -20.60 -13.73
N TRP A 307 8.85 -20.06 -14.44
CA TRP A 307 8.96 -19.81 -15.89
C TRP A 307 9.23 -18.36 -16.26
N ALA A 308 8.64 -17.39 -15.54
CA ALA A 308 8.79 -15.96 -15.86
C ALA A 308 9.97 -15.33 -15.10
N VAL A 309 10.18 -15.71 -13.84
CA VAL A 309 11.27 -15.17 -13.01
C VAL A 309 12.54 -16.02 -13.11
N GLY A 310 12.42 -17.32 -13.42
CA GLY A 310 13.56 -18.23 -13.46
C GLY A 310 14.15 -18.57 -12.08
N ARG A 311 13.39 -18.37 -11.01
CA ARG A 311 13.74 -18.68 -9.61
C ARG A 311 12.67 -19.59 -9.01
N PRO A 312 12.61 -20.88 -9.39
CA PRO A 312 11.54 -21.77 -8.93
C PRO A 312 11.55 -21.88 -7.41
N TRP A 313 10.36 -21.78 -6.80
CA TRP A 313 10.21 -22.00 -5.37
C TRP A 313 10.46 -23.47 -5.03
N PRO A 314 11.17 -23.77 -3.93
CA PRO A 314 11.37 -25.13 -3.47
C PRO A 314 10.02 -25.76 -3.08
N PRO A 315 9.61 -26.91 -3.68
CA PRO A 315 8.32 -27.53 -3.42
C PRO A 315 8.04 -27.81 -1.94
N GLU A 316 9.06 -28.21 -1.19
CA GLU A 316 8.99 -28.49 0.23
C GLU A 316 8.60 -27.24 1.06
N ARG A 317 9.09 -26.05 0.67
CA ARG A 317 8.71 -24.80 1.34
C ARG A 317 7.28 -24.39 1.01
N VAL A 318 6.87 -24.57 -0.25
CA VAL A 318 5.49 -24.32 -0.68
C VAL A 318 4.52 -25.23 0.08
N LEU A 319 4.81 -26.53 0.15
CA LEU A 319 3.99 -27.52 0.85
C LEU A 319 3.94 -27.26 2.36
N ALA A 320 5.06 -26.85 2.97
CA ALA A 320 5.11 -26.48 4.38
C ALA A 320 4.29 -25.21 4.70
N ALA A 321 4.27 -24.23 3.79
CA ALA A 321 3.50 -23.00 3.95
C ALA A 321 2.00 -23.18 3.67
N LEU A 322 1.64 -24.13 2.80
CA LEU A 322 0.29 -24.27 2.27
C LEU A 322 -0.80 -24.39 3.35
N PRO A 323 -0.66 -25.19 4.44
CA PRO A 323 -1.68 -25.26 5.48
C PRO A 323 -2.01 -23.90 6.11
N ARG A 324 -0.98 -23.09 6.40
CA ARG A 324 -1.15 -21.74 6.94
C ARG A 324 -1.88 -20.85 5.94
N VAL A 325 -1.44 -20.85 4.68
CA VAL A 325 -2.04 -20.03 3.61
C VAL A 325 -3.52 -20.38 3.42
N LEU A 326 -3.86 -21.68 3.37
CA LEU A 326 -5.23 -22.13 3.18
C LEU A 326 -6.13 -21.80 4.39
N LEU A 327 -5.62 -21.98 5.61
CA LEU A 327 -6.36 -21.60 6.83
C LEU A 327 -6.62 -20.10 6.88
N THR A 328 -5.61 -19.29 6.54
CA THR A 328 -5.76 -17.83 6.47
C THR A 328 -6.76 -17.44 5.39
N ALA A 329 -6.72 -18.05 4.21
CA ALA A 329 -7.67 -17.76 3.13
C ALA A 329 -9.11 -18.18 3.48
N ALA A 330 -9.28 -19.31 4.16
CA ALA A 330 -10.56 -19.76 4.71
C ALA A 330 -11.15 -18.76 5.70
N ALA A 331 -10.33 -18.32 6.67
CA ALA A 331 -10.75 -17.33 7.67
C ALA A 331 -11.04 -15.96 7.02
N SER A 332 -10.19 -15.51 6.10
CA SER A 332 -10.37 -14.26 5.33
C SER A 332 -11.66 -14.32 4.49
N GLY A 333 -11.92 -15.42 3.80
CA GLY A 333 -13.18 -15.65 3.10
C GLY A 333 -14.40 -15.58 4.01
N TRP A 334 -14.34 -16.19 5.20
CA TRP A 334 -15.42 -16.10 6.19
C TRP A 334 -15.62 -14.67 6.73
N ILE A 335 -14.54 -13.94 7.03
CA ILE A 335 -14.60 -12.51 7.40
C ILE A 335 -15.29 -11.71 6.28
N GLY A 336 -14.95 -11.99 5.02
CA GLY A 336 -15.60 -11.37 3.86
C GLY A 336 -17.10 -11.67 3.78
N TRP A 337 -17.52 -12.89 4.13
CA TRP A 337 -18.94 -13.24 4.23
C TRP A 337 -19.66 -12.43 5.31
N VAL A 338 -19.03 -12.22 6.46
CA VAL A 338 -19.56 -11.36 7.54
C VAL A 338 -19.65 -9.91 7.08
N LEU A 339 -18.59 -9.35 6.52
CA LEU A 339 -18.58 -7.98 6.01
C LEU A 339 -19.65 -7.76 4.93
N GLY A 340 -19.77 -8.69 3.97
CA GLY A 340 -20.79 -8.63 2.93
C GLY A 340 -22.23 -8.66 3.46
N GLY A 341 -22.48 -9.38 4.56
CA GLY A 341 -23.77 -9.36 5.25
C GLY A 341 -24.07 -8.00 5.88
N PHE A 342 -23.08 -7.39 6.55
CA PHE A 342 -23.25 -6.05 7.12
C PHE A 342 -23.40 -4.97 6.05
N LEU A 343 -22.73 -5.09 4.90
CA LEU A 343 -22.94 -4.19 3.75
C LEU A 343 -24.37 -4.27 3.20
N ARG A 344 -24.96 -5.47 3.14
CA ARG A 344 -26.38 -5.61 2.74
C ARG A 344 -27.37 -5.08 3.77
N ALA A 345 -27.01 -5.12 5.05
CA ALA A 345 -27.80 -4.53 6.13
C ALA A 345 -27.61 -3.00 6.25
N ALA A 346 -26.56 -2.43 5.64
CA ALA A 346 -26.20 -1.02 5.74
C ALA A 346 -27.28 -0.01 5.31
N PRO A 347 -28.18 -0.28 4.35
CA PRO A 347 -29.29 0.62 4.03
C PRO A 347 -30.27 0.85 5.18
N ALA A 348 -30.32 -0.05 6.17
CA ALA A 348 -31.27 0.04 7.26
C ALA A 348 -30.93 1.20 8.22
N PRO A 349 -31.93 2.00 8.65
CA PRO A 349 -31.70 3.08 9.61
C PRO A 349 -31.23 2.54 10.97
N ALA A 350 -30.67 3.41 11.80
CA ALA A 350 -30.08 3.03 13.09
C ALA A 350 -31.03 2.21 14.00
N ALA A 351 -32.32 2.54 14.01
CA ALA A 351 -33.32 1.80 14.78
C ALA A 351 -33.59 0.38 14.27
N ALA A 352 -33.35 0.11 12.98
CA ALA A 352 -33.64 -1.15 12.32
C ALA A 352 -32.38 -1.98 11.98
N VAL A 353 -31.18 -1.40 12.10
CA VAL A 353 -29.92 -2.06 11.69
C VAL A 353 -29.71 -3.42 12.36
N ALA A 354 -30.08 -3.56 13.63
CA ALA A 354 -30.00 -4.83 14.36
C ALA A 354 -30.95 -5.89 13.79
N THR A 355 -32.12 -5.50 13.30
CA THR A 355 -33.09 -6.39 12.66
C THR A 355 -32.64 -6.77 11.25
N ALA A 356 -32.12 -5.80 10.47
CA ALA A 356 -31.55 -6.06 9.15
C ALA A 356 -30.35 -7.02 9.22
N ALA A 357 -29.43 -6.79 10.17
CA ALA A 357 -28.34 -7.73 10.43
C ALA A 357 -28.85 -9.10 10.88
N ALA A 358 -29.89 -9.15 11.73
CA ALA A 358 -30.50 -10.42 12.13
C ALA A 358 -31.08 -11.20 10.94
N ALA A 359 -31.61 -10.52 9.92
CA ALA A 359 -32.07 -11.18 8.69
C ALA A 359 -30.92 -11.84 7.92
N GLU A 360 -29.74 -11.21 7.88
CA GLU A 360 -28.56 -11.73 7.19
C GLU A 360 -27.86 -12.88 7.93
N PHE A 361 -27.94 -12.91 9.27
CA PHE A 361 -27.24 -13.88 10.13
C PHE A 361 -28.18 -14.85 10.87
N GLY A 362 -29.49 -14.75 10.63
CA GLY A 362 -30.55 -15.55 11.24
C GLY A 362 -30.97 -15.13 12.65
N SER A 363 -30.15 -14.35 13.40
CA SER A 363 -30.55 -13.74 14.67
C SER A 363 -29.62 -12.59 15.07
N ARG A 364 -30.07 -11.72 15.99
CA ARG A 364 -29.25 -10.63 16.55
C ARG A 364 -28.02 -11.16 17.30
N ALA A 365 -28.16 -12.27 18.03
CA ALA A 365 -27.06 -12.89 18.76
C ALA A 365 -25.99 -13.43 17.80
N ARG A 366 -26.40 -14.11 16.72
CA ARG A 366 -25.48 -14.60 15.68
C ARG A 366 -24.78 -13.45 14.94
N ALA A 367 -25.49 -12.36 14.63
CA ALA A 367 -24.89 -11.20 14.01
C ALA A 367 -23.78 -10.57 14.88
N ARG A 368 -24.03 -10.39 16.18
CA ARG A 368 -23.04 -9.88 17.14
C ARG A 368 -21.85 -10.82 17.30
N ALA A 369 -22.11 -12.11 17.47
CA ALA A 369 -21.05 -13.12 17.59
C ALA A 369 -20.18 -13.18 16.31
N ALA A 370 -20.80 -13.11 15.13
CA ALA A 370 -20.09 -13.08 13.86
C ALA A 370 -19.21 -11.83 13.72
N ALA A 371 -19.71 -10.64 14.09
CA ALA A 371 -18.92 -9.41 14.08
C ALA A 371 -17.71 -9.48 15.03
N LEU A 372 -17.93 -9.94 16.27
CA LEU A 372 -16.85 -10.08 17.26
C LEU A 372 -15.81 -11.10 16.81
N ALA A 373 -16.24 -12.27 16.33
CA ALA A 373 -15.33 -13.30 15.83
C ALA A 373 -14.55 -12.82 14.59
N ALA A 374 -15.20 -12.08 13.68
CA ALA A 374 -14.51 -11.49 12.53
C ALA A 374 -13.44 -10.47 12.95
N LEU A 375 -13.73 -9.63 13.93
CA LEU A 375 -12.75 -8.68 14.49
C LEU A 375 -11.59 -9.41 15.16
N VAL A 376 -11.86 -10.40 15.99
CA VAL A 376 -10.82 -11.21 16.66
C VAL A 376 -9.95 -11.93 15.64
N LEU A 377 -10.53 -12.56 14.61
CA LEU A 377 -9.78 -13.23 13.56
C LEU A 377 -8.97 -12.26 12.71
N ALA A 378 -9.49 -11.06 12.42
CA ALA A 378 -8.74 -10.03 11.71
C ALA A 378 -7.53 -9.56 12.54
N LEU A 379 -7.72 -9.29 13.83
CA LEU A 379 -6.63 -8.92 14.75
C LEU A 379 -5.62 -10.05 14.93
N ALA A 380 -6.06 -11.30 15.03
CA ALA A 380 -5.18 -12.46 15.12
C ALA A 380 -4.38 -12.66 13.82
N GLY A 381 -5.02 -12.47 12.65
CA GLY A 381 -4.36 -12.55 11.35
C GLY A 381 -3.30 -11.46 11.17
N LEU A 382 -3.62 -10.21 11.55
CA LEU A 382 -2.66 -9.10 11.58
C LEU A 382 -1.54 -9.35 12.60
N GLY A 383 -1.85 -9.83 13.80
CA GLY A 383 -0.85 -10.21 14.79
C GLY A 383 0.08 -11.32 14.31
N ALA A 384 -0.42 -12.25 13.49
CA ALA A 384 0.39 -13.32 12.89
C ALA A 384 1.31 -12.84 11.76
N THR A 385 1.12 -11.62 11.23
CA THR A 385 2.11 -11.01 10.31
C THR A 385 3.30 -10.43 11.07
N TYR A 386 3.16 -10.18 12.37
CA TYR A 386 4.22 -9.55 13.16
C TYR A 386 5.41 -10.49 13.35
N GLN A 387 6.52 -10.16 12.70
CA GLN A 387 7.81 -10.77 12.93
C GLN A 387 8.77 -9.68 13.43
N PRO A 388 9.00 -9.58 14.76
CA PRO A 388 9.84 -8.53 15.30
C PRO A 388 11.26 -8.67 14.78
N GLN A 389 11.80 -7.57 14.25
CA GLN A 389 13.19 -7.50 13.83
C GLN A 389 14.12 -7.83 15.01
N ARG A 390 15.01 -8.79 14.80
CA ARG A 390 16.05 -9.15 15.77
C ARG A 390 17.39 -8.72 15.21
N PHE A 391 17.89 -7.58 15.68
CA PHE A 391 19.22 -7.12 15.33
C PHE A 391 20.26 -7.93 16.10
N GLY A 392 21.16 -8.59 15.38
CA GLY A 392 22.37 -9.12 16.00
C GLY A 392 23.44 -8.02 16.18
N PRO A 393 24.65 -8.38 16.62
CA PRO A 393 25.74 -7.42 16.76
C PRO A 393 26.08 -6.76 15.41
N PRO A 394 26.70 -5.57 15.43
CA PRO A 394 27.22 -4.91 14.23
C PRO A 394 28.10 -5.87 13.43
N MET A 395 27.95 -5.87 12.10
CA MET A 395 28.65 -6.79 11.23
C MET A 395 30.13 -6.45 11.13
N THR A 396 30.97 -7.49 11.05
CA THR A 396 32.39 -7.33 10.75
C THR A 396 32.63 -7.13 9.25
N LEU A 397 33.82 -6.66 8.86
CA LEU A 397 34.19 -6.52 7.44
C LEU A 397 34.17 -7.85 6.70
N GLU A 398 34.58 -8.93 7.38
CA GLU A 398 34.57 -10.28 6.83
C GLU A 398 33.14 -10.78 6.60
N GLU A 399 32.25 -10.54 7.57
CA GLU A 399 30.82 -10.87 7.44
C GLU A 399 30.14 -10.10 6.31
N LEU A 400 30.45 -8.81 6.14
CA LEU A 400 29.91 -7.99 5.05
C LEU A 400 30.35 -8.48 3.67
N GLY A 401 31.50 -9.16 3.61
CA GLY A 401 32.07 -9.73 2.39
C GLY A 401 32.20 -8.69 1.27
N LEU A 402 32.89 -7.58 1.55
CA LEU A 402 32.97 -6.46 0.62
C LEU A 402 33.56 -6.88 -0.73
N GLU A 403 32.91 -6.46 -1.82
CA GLU A 403 33.30 -6.83 -3.19
C GLU A 403 33.19 -5.65 -4.16
N PRO A 404 33.99 -5.63 -5.24
CA PRO A 404 33.92 -4.60 -6.26
C PRO A 404 32.64 -4.73 -7.09
N LEU A 405 31.98 -3.61 -7.32
CA LEU A 405 30.75 -3.50 -8.11
C LEU A 405 30.95 -2.48 -9.23
N GLY A 406 30.85 -2.94 -10.48
CA GLY A 406 31.12 -2.13 -11.67
C GLY A 406 29.92 -1.30 -12.16
N ASP A 407 28.70 -1.70 -11.80
CA ASP A 407 27.46 -1.02 -12.16
C ASP A 407 26.41 -1.31 -11.08
N PHE A 408 25.58 -0.32 -10.76
CA PHE A 408 24.50 -0.44 -9.79
C PHE A 408 23.48 0.70 -9.90
N PRO A 409 22.21 0.46 -9.54
CA PRO A 409 21.24 1.52 -9.36
C PRO A 409 21.64 2.41 -8.18
N TYR A 410 22.07 3.64 -8.46
CA TYR A 410 22.58 4.55 -7.42
C TYR A 410 21.55 4.89 -6.33
N THR A 411 20.25 4.77 -6.63
CA THR A 411 19.15 4.98 -5.70
C THR A 411 19.08 3.91 -4.60
N GLU A 412 19.73 2.76 -4.80
CA GLU A 412 19.82 1.67 -3.80
C GLU A 412 21.05 1.79 -2.89
N ALA A 413 21.92 2.76 -3.17
CA ALA A 413 23.16 2.93 -2.45
C ALA A 413 22.93 3.60 -1.09
N ILE A 414 23.45 3.00 0.00
CA ILE A 414 23.14 3.50 1.35
C ILE A 414 23.66 4.93 1.60
N PHE A 415 24.74 5.31 0.92
CA PHE A 415 25.33 6.65 1.02
C PHE A 415 24.53 7.70 0.23
N TRP A 416 23.55 7.30 -0.58
CA TRP A 416 22.63 8.21 -1.26
C TRP A 416 21.92 9.17 -0.27
N ASN A 417 21.66 8.72 0.96
CA ASN A 417 21.01 9.52 1.99
C ASN A 417 21.80 10.76 2.41
N VAL A 418 23.12 10.75 2.20
CA VAL A 418 24.03 11.84 2.55
C VAL A 418 23.75 13.07 1.70
N PHE A 419 23.36 12.89 0.43
CA PHE A 419 23.03 13.99 -0.48
C PHE A 419 21.82 14.81 -0.01
N PHE A 420 20.98 14.24 0.87
CA PHE A 420 19.81 14.92 1.46
C PHE A 420 20.06 15.47 2.85
N ALA A 421 21.25 15.28 3.42
CA ALA A 421 21.57 15.81 4.73
C ALA A 421 21.80 17.33 4.64
N ALA A 422 21.25 18.07 5.62
CA ALA A 422 21.47 19.51 5.71
C ALA A 422 22.97 19.80 5.79
N GLY A 423 23.47 20.57 4.83
CA GLY A 423 24.89 20.89 4.73
C GLY A 423 25.69 20.01 3.79
N TRP A 424 25.15 18.99 3.12
CA TRP A 424 25.88 18.44 1.96
C TRP A 424 25.86 19.46 0.80
N PRO A 425 26.97 19.69 0.07
CA PRO A 425 28.31 19.18 0.33
C PRO A 425 29.15 20.10 1.24
N SER A 426 28.67 21.27 1.67
CA SER A 426 29.50 22.28 2.37
C SER A 426 29.93 21.96 3.81
N GLY A 427 29.30 20.97 4.45
CA GLY A 427 29.51 20.59 5.84
C GLY A 427 30.80 19.83 6.05
N THR A 428 31.53 20.19 7.11
CA THR A 428 32.75 19.48 7.54
C THR A 428 32.43 18.19 8.29
N LYS A 429 31.26 18.12 8.94
CA LYS A 429 30.71 16.92 9.58
C LYS A 429 29.26 16.75 9.16
N ILE A 430 28.92 15.55 8.69
CA ILE A 430 27.57 15.19 8.24
C ILE A 430 27.15 13.94 8.98
N GLU A 431 26.01 13.98 9.65
CA GLU A 431 25.40 12.81 10.28
C GLU A 431 24.12 12.45 9.53
N ALA A 432 24.03 11.20 9.10
CA ALA A 432 22.89 10.69 8.35
C ALA A 432 22.52 9.28 8.84
N ARG A 433 21.29 8.85 8.51
CA ARG A 433 20.82 7.49 8.76
C ARG A 433 20.29 6.87 7.48
N SER A 434 20.51 5.58 7.29
CA SER A 434 20.06 4.84 6.12
C SER A 434 19.54 3.45 6.49
N GLU A 435 18.58 2.99 5.72
CA GLU A 435 18.06 1.64 5.79
C GLU A 435 18.58 0.84 4.61
N GLY A 436 19.06 -0.38 4.86
CA GLY A 436 19.38 -1.35 3.82
C GLY A 436 18.45 -2.54 3.92
N VAL A 437 17.99 -3.05 2.78
CA VAL A 437 17.10 -4.22 2.69
C VAL A 437 17.95 -5.47 2.53
N ILE A 438 17.61 -6.52 3.27
CA ILE A 438 18.23 -7.84 3.11
C ILE A 438 17.41 -8.63 2.07
N ASP A 439 17.75 -8.48 0.80
CA ASP A 439 17.07 -9.16 -0.32
C ASP A 439 17.98 -10.17 -1.04
N GLY A 440 19.19 -10.37 -0.52
CA GLY A 440 20.21 -11.28 -1.06
C GLY A 440 20.97 -10.72 -2.26
N GLN A 441 20.85 -9.42 -2.54
CA GLN A 441 21.66 -8.72 -3.54
C GLN A 441 22.81 -7.95 -2.89
N PRO A 442 23.91 -7.70 -3.62
CA PRO A 442 24.97 -6.83 -3.13
C PRO A 442 24.46 -5.40 -2.89
N VAL A 443 24.63 -4.88 -1.69
CA VAL A 443 24.20 -3.52 -1.32
C VAL A 443 25.34 -2.54 -1.55
N PRO A 444 25.19 -1.48 -2.36
CA PRO A 444 26.25 -0.51 -2.58
C PRO A 444 26.49 0.34 -1.32
N VAL A 445 27.71 0.28 -0.77
CA VAL A 445 28.09 0.92 0.50
C VAL A 445 29.21 1.95 0.38
N GLY A 446 29.82 2.09 -0.80
CA GLY A 446 30.93 3.02 -1.00
C GLY A 446 30.55 4.50 -0.88
N PRO A 447 31.53 5.41 -0.69
CA PRO A 447 31.29 6.84 -0.77
C PRO A 447 31.11 7.32 -2.21
N ALA A 448 30.52 8.51 -2.36
CA ALA A 448 30.47 9.20 -3.63
C ALA A 448 30.72 10.70 -3.53
N TRP A 449 31.02 11.26 -4.70
CA TRP A 449 31.14 12.69 -4.92
C TRP A 449 30.43 13.10 -6.21
N CYS A 450 29.74 14.24 -6.17
CA CYS A 450 29.03 14.79 -7.32
C CYS A 450 29.52 16.21 -7.62
N ALA A 451 29.45 16.58 -8.89
CA ALA A 451 29.70 17.93 -9.36
C ALA A 451 28.70 18.28 -10.48
N PRO A 452 28.41 19.58 -10.71
CA PRO A 452 27.40 20.00 -11.70
C PRO A 452 27.68 19.58 -13.14
N THR A 453 28.94 19.29 -13.47
CA THR A 453 29.35 18.90 -14.83
C THR A 453 30.39 17.78 -14.76
N ALA A 454 30.46 16.96 -15.82
CA ALA A 454 31.46 15.91 -15.93
C ALA A 454 32.90 16.46 -15.84
N ALA A 455 33.19 17.60 -16.47
CA ALA A 455 34.50 18.25 -16.37
C ALA A 455 34.78 18.83 -14.97
N GLY A 456 33.75 19.27 -14.25
CA GLY A 456 33.85 19.64 -12.83
C GLY A 456 34.16 18.43 -11.95
N LEU A 457 33.50 17.30 -12.23
CA LEU A 457 33.69 16.05 -11.52
C LEU A 457 35.13 15.54 -11.67
N GLU A 458 35.65 15.45 -12.89
CA GLU A 458 37.03 14.96 -13.11
C GLU A 458 38.08 15.86 -12.43
N ARG A 459 37.90 17.18 -12.46
CA ARG A 459 38.79 18.11 -11.73
C ARG A 459 38.73 17.93 -10.22
N ALA A 460 37.54 17.68 -9.67
CA ALA A 460 37.38 17.42 -8.25
C ALA A 460 38.04 16.08 -7.89
N LEU A 461 37.75 15.01 -8.63
CA LEU A 461 38.25 13.67 -8.38
C LEU A 461 39.78 13.58 -8.40
N ALA A 462 40.45 14.37 -9.24
CA ALA A 462 41.92 14.44 -9.26
C ALA A 462 42.54 14.81 -7.89
N ASN A 463 41.78 15.51 -7.05
CA ASN A 463 42.22 16.03 -5.76
C ASN A 463 41.40 15.49 -4.57
N VAL A 464 40.52 14.51 -4.81
CA VAL A 464 39.71 13.88 -3.77
C VAL A 464 40.33 12.56 -3.35
N ARG A 465 40.48 12.36 -2.04
CA ARG A 465 40.80 11.07 -1.44
C ARG A 465 39.65 10.59 -0.59
N PHE A 466 39.21 9.37 -0.85
CA PHE A 466 38.18 8.69 -0.08
C PHE A 466 38.83 7.82 1.02
N GLY A 467 38.23 7.86 2.20
CA GLY A 467 38.46 6.92 3.29
C GLY A 467 37.13 6.38 3.78
N MET A 468 37.12 5.13 4.23
CA MET A 468 35.92 4.47 4.72
C MET A 468 36.30 3.59 5.91
N GLU A 469 35.50 3.65 6.97
CA GLU A 469 35.56 2.79 8.13
C GLU A 469 34.18 2.18 8.39
N VAL A 470 34.15 0.92 8.78
CA VAL A 470 32.92 0.24 9.19
C VAL A 470 33.10 -0.27 10.61
N ASN A 471 32.23 0.16 11.51
CA ASN A 471 32.24 -0.22 12.92
C ASN A 471 33.64 0.01 13.58
N GLY A 472 34.33 1.06 13.17
CA GLY A 472 35.67 1.43 13.66
C GLY A 472 36.84 0.67 13.01
N ARG A 473 36.60 -0.14 11.97
CA ARG A 473 37.64 -0.82 11.19
C ARG A 473 37.82 -0.14 9.82
N PRO A 474 39.04 0.26 9.43
CA PRO A 474 39.29 0.86 8.12
C PRO A 474 39.10 -0.15 6.99
N VAL A 475 38.60 0.31 5.85
CA VAL A 475 38.45 -0.46 4.61
C VAL A 475 39.55 -0.03 3.64
N GLU A 476 40.26 -1.01 3.06
CA GLU A 476 41.19 -0.75 1.98
C GLU A 476 40.44 -0.51 0.67
N LEU A 477 40.56 0.68 0.08
CA LEU A 477 39.74 1.12 -1.05
C LEU A 477 40.41 0.99 -2.42
N THR A 478 41.68 0.58 -2.46
CA THR A 478 42.53 0.52 -3.67
C THR A 478 42.00 -0.45 -4.73
N ALA A 479 41.32 -1.52 -4.32
CA ALA A 479 40.81 -2.56 -5.20
C ALA A 479 39.45 -2.24 -5.86
N TYR A 480 38.81 -1.12 -5.51
CA TYR A 480 37.44 -0.82 -5.91
C TYR A 480 37.37 0.19 -7.05
N PRO A 481 36.57 -0.08 -8.10
CA PRO A 481 36.48 0.81 -9.26
C PRO A 481 35.70 2.08 -8.92
N LEU A 482 36.03 3.16 -9.63
CA LEU A 482 35.25 4.39 -9.59
C LEU A 482 34.19 4.38 -10.72
N VAL A 483 32.94 4.19 -10.34
CA VAL A 483 31.78 4.13 -11.25
C VAL A 483 31.25 5.55 -11.48
N ARG A 484 31.21 5.98 -12.75
CA ARG A 484 30.76 7.33 -13.14
C ARG A 484 29.32 7.29 -13.61
N LEU A 485 28.49 8.17 -13.07
CA LEU A 485 27.05 8.20 -13.30
C LEU A 485 26.61 9.64 -13.55
N ARG A 486 25.71 9.82 -14.52
CA ARG A 486 25.06 11.10 -14.75
C ARG A 486 23.66 11.05 -14.16
N LEU A 487 23.39 11.93 -13.19
CA LEU A 487 22.07 12.07 -12.60
C LEU A 487 21.10 12.70 -13.60
N ARG A 488 19.82 12.40 -13.43
CA ARG A 488 18.74 12.94 -14.27
C ARG A 488 18.65 14.46 -14.22
N GLU A 489 19.03 15.05 -13.10
CA GLU A 489 19.09 16.50 -12.87
C GLU A 489 20.27 17.19 -13.57
N GLY A 490 21.15 16.41 -14.24
CA GLY A 490 22.28 16.92 -15.03
C GLY A 490 23.63 16.78 -14.35
N ASP A 491 23.65 16.68 -13.03
CA ASP A 491 24.84 16.46 -12.20
C ASP A 491 25.59 15.19 -12.59
N SER A 492 26.91 15.23 -12.45
CA SER A 492 27.79 14.10 -12.70
C SER A 492 28.39 13.63 -11.38
N CYS A 493 28.21 12.36 -11.06
CA CYS A 493 28.68 11.72 -9.85
C CYS A 493 29.70 10.64 -10.16
N ALA A 494 30.59 10.41 -9.20
CA ALA A 494 31.45 9.26 -9.16
C ALA A 494 31.32 8.56 -7.82
N TRP A 495 31.14 7.25 -7.90
CA TRP A 495 30.93 6.38 -6.76
C TRP A 495 32.04 5.36 -6.68
N LEU A 496 32.56 5.12 -5.48
CA LEU A 496 33.48 4.02 -5.28
C LEU A 496 32.69 2.72 -5.17
N GLY A 497 32.82 1.82 -6.14
CA GLY A 497 32.02 0.61 -6.30
C GLY A 497 32.30 -0.46 -5.24
N VAL A 498 32.11 -0.13 -3.96
CA VAL A 498 32.17 -1.05 -2.82
C VAL A 498 30.75 -1.54 -2.58
N ALA A 499 30.55 -2.85 -2.63
CA ALA A 499 29.29 -3.48 -2.26
C ALA A 499 29.50 -4.42 -1.07
N SER A 500 28.53 -4.45 -0.17
CA SER A 500 28.41 -5.54 0.79
C SER A 500 27.73 -6.69 0.07
N ARG A 501 28.35 -7.87 0.02
CA ARG A 501 27.77 -9.08 -0.59
C ARG A 501 26.74 -9.73 0.32
N ILE A 502 26.94 -9.62 1.64
CA ILE A 502 26.09 -10.27 2.64
C ILE A 502 25.62 -9.23 3.64
N GLN A 503 24.32 -9.20 3.90
CA GLN A 503 23.70 -8.41 4.95
C GLN A 503 22.97 -9.35 5.92
N ARG A 504 23.05 -9.02 7.20
CA ARG A 504 22.26 -9.61 8.27
C ARG A 504 21.61 -8.49 9.05
N ALA A 505 20.44 -8.76 9.64
CA ALA A 505 19.75 -7.82 10.50
C ALA A 505 20.71 -7.30 11.59
N SER A 506 21.10 -6.04 11.48
CA SER A 506 22.16 -5.41 12.29
C SER A 506 22.12 -3.89 12.16
N GLN A 507 22.72 -3.22 13.14
CA GLN A 507 22.95 -1.78 13.11
C GLN A 507 24.45 -1.54 12.99
N ASN A 508 24.84 -0.78 11.96
CA ASN A 508 26.23 -0.58 11.58
C ASN A 508 26.53 0.91 11.51
N ARG A 509 27.77 1.26 11.84
CA ARG A 509 28.31 2.60 11.74
C ARG A 509 29.30 2.66 10.60
N PHE A 510 28.96 3.42 9.56
CA PHE A 510 29.87 3.71 8.46
C PHE A 510 30.42 5.13 8.62
N VAL A 511 31.73 5.29 8.57
CA VAL A 511 32.38 6.60 8.63
C VAL A 511 33.16 6.80 7.34
N TYR A 512 32.81 7.83 6.60
CA TYR A 512 33.48 8.20 5.36
C TYR A 512 34.29 9.47 5.60
N THR A 513 35.54 9.45 5.17
CA THR A 513 36.39 10.63 5.11
C THR A 513 36.55 11.03 3.65
N ILE A 514 36.27 12.29 3.33
CA ILE A 514 36.49 12.85 1.99
C ILE A 514 37.44 14.02 2.15
N GLU A 515 38.67 13.87 1.68
CA GLU A 515 39.69 14.91 1.71
C GLU A 515 39.81 15.53 0.32
N HIS A 516 39.63 16.84 0.23
CA HIS A 516 39.77 17.59 -1.02
C HIS A 516 40.85 18.67 -0.84
N ALA A 517 41.89 18.64 -1.68
CA ALA A 517 42.87 19.71 -1.75
C ALA A 517 42.27 20.92 -2.49
N ALA A 518 41.83 21.94 -1.77
CA ALA A 518 41.36 23.21 -2.35
C ALA A 518 42.49 24.25 -2.35
N LEU A 519 42.34 25.31 -3.14
CA LEU A 519 43.29 26.45 -3.24
C LEU A 519 43.54 27.21 -1.92
N GLY A 520 42.89 26.81 -0.81
CA GLY A 520 43.09 27.35 0.55
C GLY A 520 43.50 26.30 1.60
N GLY A 521 43.91 25.09 1.19
CA GLY A 521 44.33 23.99 2.08
C GLY A 521 43.47 22.72 1.96
N PRO A 522 43.91 21.59 2.55
CA PRO A 522 43.14 20.36 2.56
C PRO A 522 41.87 20.53 3.40
N THR A 523 40.72 20.36 2.77
CA THR A 523 39.42 20.31 3.47
C THR A 523 39.05 18.86 3.71
N ARG A 524 38.92 18.47 4.98
CA ARG A 524 38.49 17.13 5.39
C ARG A 524 37.02 17.16 5.76
N LYS A 525 36.21 16.36 5.08
CA LYS A 525 34.80 16.14 5.40
C LYS A 525 34.65 14.77 6.02
N ARG A 526 33.89 14.69 7.11
CA ARG A 526 33.57 13.45 7.81
C ARG A 526 32.08 13.20 7.73
N VAL A 527 31.69 12.12 7.08
CA VAL A 527 30.31 11.65 7.02
C VAL A 527 30.16 10.45 7.94
N GLU A 528 29.28 10.54 8.91
CA GLU A 528 28.90 9.45 9.78
C GLU A 528 27.50 8.97 9.43
N LEU A 529 27.41 7.74 8.98
CA LEU A 529 26.18 7.12 8.50
C LEU A 529 25.82 5.93 9.39
N GLY A 530 24.72 6.06 10.13
CA GLY A 530 24.11 4.94 10.83
C GLY A 530 23.28 4.12 9.84
N VAL A 531 23.64 2.85 9.63
CA VAL A 531 22.98 1.96 8.66
C VAL A 531 22.27 0.83 9.40
N THR A 532 20.96 0.74 9.22
CA THR A 532 20.15 -0.36 9.75
C THR A 532 19.83 -1.34 8.63
N PHE A 533 20.43 -2.53 8.65
CA PHE A 533 20.00 -3.63 7.78
C PHE A 533 18.81 -4.32 8.42
N LYS A 534 17.70 -4.44 7.68
CA LYS A 534 16.45 -5.05 8.15
C LYS A 534 16.06 -6.23 7.28
N ASP A 535 15.50 -7.25 7.91
CA ASP A 535 14.81 -8.34 7.21
C ASP A 535 13.49 -7.76 6.65
N PRO A 536 13.20 -7.88 5.34
CA PRO A 536 12.01 -7.28 4.72
C PRO A 536 10.64 -7.72 5.29
#